data_AF-A0A2M7BSL4-F1
#
_entry.id   AF-A0A2M7BSL4-F1
#
_cell.length_a   1.000
_cell.length_b   1.000
_cell.length_c   1.000
_cell.angle_alpha   90.00
_cell.angle_beta   90.00
_cell.angle_gamma   90.00
#
_symmetry.space_group_name_H-M   'P 1'
#
loop_
_entity.id
_entity.type
_entity.pdbx_description
1 polymer ?
#
loop_
_entity_poly.entity_id
_entity_poly.type
_entity_poly.pdbx_seq_one_letter_code
_entity_poly.pdbx_strand_id
1 'polypeptide(L)'
;EFRERNGTLIPIEWNIPRFGGFGVADLPYYGYGVNPFECFFESRTPNWKEIFKLRGNKYYGWVLCYNGIHIDLKKHIPNYKKMKSNLGKILHFYQLNCKKNPAFGIAYVEKDTKEELFQLLNIDFRDYFIAIK
;
A
#
# COMPACT_ATOMS: atom_id res chain seq x y z
N GLU A 1 -8.33 -11.05 5.68
CA GLU A 1 -7.26 -10.25 6.30
C GLU A 1 -6.67 -10.99 7.50
N PHE A 2 -5.37 -10.84 7.72
CA PHE A 2 -4.65 -11.46 8.84
C PHE A 2 -3.83 -10.41 9.57
N ARG A 3 -3.70 -10.56 10.89
CA ARG A 3 -2.68 -9.87 11.68
C ARG A 3 -1.50 -10.81 11.84
N GLU A 4 -0.30 -10.36 11.52
CA GLU A 4 0.91 -11.09 11.87
C GLU A 4 1.37 -10.72 13.28
N ARG A 5 1.71 -11.72 14.10
CA ARG A 5 2.27 -11.55 15.44
C ARG A 5 3.29 -12.67 15.70
N ASN A 6 4.57 -12.32 15.79
CA ASN A 6 5.66 -13.24 16.12
C ASN A 6 5.67 -14.53 15.27
N GLY A 7 5.56 -14.39 13.95
CA GLY A 7 5.49 -15.49 12.99
C GLY A 7 4.11 -16.12 12.83
N THR A 8 3.14 -15.74 13.67
CA THR A 8 1.79 -16.30 13.65
C THR A 8 0.84 -15.39 12.87
N LEU A 9 0.11 -15.97 11.91
CA LEU A 9 -0.98 -15.28 11.22
C LEU A 9 -2.29 -15.53 11.96
N ILE A 10 -2.84 -14.46 12.54
CA ILE A 10 -4.12 -14.48 13.25
C ILE A 10 -5.20 -13.98 12.29
N PRO A 11 -6.23 -14.79 11.99
CA PRO A 11 -7.31 -14.36 11.11
C PRO A 11 -8.09 -13.20 11.75
N ILE A 12 -8.42 -12.19 10.95
CA ILE A 12 -9.27 -11.07 11.36
C ILE A 12 -10.63 -11.21 10.71
N GLU A 13 -10.65 -11.26 9.37
CA GLU A 13 -11.87 -11.33 8.58
C GLU A 13 -11.64 -12.08 7.27
N TRP A 14 -12.73 -12.59 6.70
CA TRP A 14 -12.75 -13.15 5.36
C TRP A 14 -13.82 -12.43 4.54
N ASN A 15 -13.41 -11.84 3.43
CA ASN A 15 -14.34 -11.25 2.49
C ASN A 15 -14.74 -12.31 1.46
N ILE A 16 -16.05 -12.50 1.26
CA ILE A 16 -16.61 -13.30 0.15
C ILE A 16 -15.92 -12.86 -1.16
N PRO A 17 -15.60 -13.77 -2.12
CA PRO A 17 -14.63 -13.51 -3.20
C PRO A 17 -14.86 -12.19 -3.93
N ARG A 18 -14.11 -11.18 -3.52
CA ARG A 18 -14.04 -9.85 -4.11
C ARG A 18 -12.62 -9.36 -4.03
N PHE A 19 -12.27 -8.48 -4.94
CA PHE A 19 -11.00 -7.77 -4.84
C PHE A 19 -11.03 -6.81 -3.66
N GLY A 20 -9.89 -6.68 -2.98
CA GLY A 20 -9.73 -5.67 -1.95
C GLY A 20 -9.85 -4.27 -2.58
N GLY A 21 -10.51 -3.36 -1.86
CA GLY A 21 -10.73 -1.99 -2.33
C GLY A 21 -9.46 -1.15 -2.33
N PHE A 22 -9.55 0.08 -2.85
CA PHE A 22 -8.44 1.06 -2.84
C PHE A 22 -7.12 0.52 -3.41
N GLY A 23 -7.20 -0.37 -4.41
CA GLY A 23 -6.04 -0.87 -5.16
C GLY A 23 -5.17 -1.87 -4.39
N VAL A 24 -5.58 -2.37 -3.22
CA VAL A 24 -4.78 -3.39 -2.50
C VAL A 24 -4.61 -4.67 -3.34
N ALA A 25 -5.59 -4.97 -4.20
CA ALA A 25 -5.50 -6.04 -5.16
C ALA A 25 -4.33 -5.86 -6.13
N ASP A 26 -3.86 -4.65 -6.42
CA ASP A 26 -2.78 -4.44 -7.39
C ASP A 26 -1.39 -4.78 -6.84
N LEU A 27 -1.27 -5.10 -5.55
CA LEU A 27 0.02 -5.35 -4.90
C LEU A 27 0.83 -6.50 -5.55
N PRO A 28 0.23 -7.65 -5.94
CA PRO A 28 0.96 -8.70 -6.65
C PRO A 28 1.43 -8.25 -8.04
N TYR A 29 0.73 -7.31 -8.68
CA TYR A 29 1.15 -6.77 -9.98
C TYR A 29 2.42 -5.92 -9.82
N TYR A 30 2.40 -4.97 -8.90
CA TYR A 30 3.58 -4.12 -8.67
C TYR A 30 4.74 -4.89 -8.04
N GLY A 31 4.48 -5.75 -7.07
CA GLY A 31 5.51 -6.51 -6.36
C GLY A 31 6.09 -7.66 -7.18
N TYR A 32 5.25 -8.40 -7.90
CA TYR A 32 5.63 -9.67 -8.54
C TYR A 32 5.36 -9.75 -10.04
N GLY A 33 4.79 -8.71 -10.65
CA GLY A 33 4.42 -8.73 -12.07
C GLY A 33 3.21 -9.63 -12.36
N VAL A 34 2.44 -9.99 -11.35
CA VAL A 34 1.27 -10.87 -11.47
C VAL A 34 0.00 -10.05 -11.43
N ASN A 35 -0.75 -10.01 -12.53
CA ASN A 35 -2.06 -9.37 -12.55
C ASN A 35 -3.13 -10.31 -11.94
N PRO A 36 -3.67 -10.01 -10.75
CA PRO A 36 -4.63 -10.91 -10.10
C PRO A 36 -6.01 -10.89 -10.78
N PHE A 37 -6.38 -9.80 -11.47
CA PHE A 37 -7.65 -9.74 -12.20
C PHE A 37 -7.62 -10.69 -13.39
N GLU A 38 -6.54 -10.67 -14.15
CA GLU A 38 -6.29 -11.60 -15.26
C GLU A 38 -6.29 -13.05 -14.76
N CYS A 39 -5.58 -13.32 -13.66
CA CYS A 39 -5.57 -14.65 -13.04
C CYS A 39 -6.98 -15.14 -12.67
N PHE A 40 -7.80 -14.25 -12.11
CA PHE A 40 -9.17 -14.57 -11.74
C PHE A 40 -10.08 -14.80 -12.95
N PHE A 41 -10.15 -13.83 -13.88
CA PHE A 41 -11.08 -13.89 -15.01
C PHE A 41 -10.72 -15.00 -16.01
N GLU A 42 -9.44 -15.34 -16.11
CA GLU A 42 -8.97 -16.37 -17.05
C GLU A 42 -8.62 -17.69 -16.39
N SER A 43 -8.89 -17.84 -15.09
CA SER A 43 -8.55 -19.05 -14.32
C SER A 43 -7.07 -19.45 -14.43
N ARG A 44 -6.16 -18.46 -14.53
CA ARG A 44 -4.72 -18.70 -14.55
C ARG A 44 -4.16 -18.79 -13.13
N THR A 45 -3.34 -19.80 -12.90
CA THR A 45 -2.59 -19.95 -11.65
C THR A 45 -1.15 -19.49 -11.85
N PRO A 46 -0.67 -18.45 -11.13
CA PRO A 46 0.72 -18.02 -11.21
C PRO A 46 1.69 -19.11 -10.77
N ASN A 47 2.83 -19.24 -11.45
CA ASN A 47 3.92 -20.10 -10.99
C ASN A 47 4.72 -19.41 -9.87
N TRP A 48 4.17 -19.45 -8.65
CA TRP A 48 4.77 -18.80 -7.48
C TRP A 48 6.18 -19.26 -7.18
N LYS A 49 6.51 -20.52 -7.49
CA LYS A 49 7.86 -21.06 -7.29
C LYS A 49 8.90 -20.31 -8.13
N GLU A 50 8.62 -20.06 -9.40
CA GLU A 50 9.54 -19.30 -10.26
C GLU A 50 9.55 -17.80 -9.91
N ILE A 51 8.37 -17.23 -9.60
CA ILE A 51 8.26 -15.82 -9.19
C ILE A 51 9.11 -15.54 -7.93
N PHE A 52 9.05 -16.41 -6.92
CA PHE A 52 9.80 -16.22 -5.68
C PHE A 52 11.31 -16.48 -5.83
N LYS A 53 11.77 -17.25 -6.81
CA LYS A 53 13.23 -17.33 -7.08
C LYS A 53 13.82 -15.98 -7.48
N LEU A 54 13.05 -15.16 -8.21
CA LEU A 54 13.51 -13.87 -8.73
C LEU A 54 13.31 -12.72 -7.74
N ARG A 55 12.34 -12.83 -6.82
CA ARG A 55 11.89 -11.73 -5.95
C ARG A 55 11.64 -12.10 -4.49
N GLY A 56 12.02 -13.30 -4.06
CA GLY A 56 11.67 -13.84 -2.73
C GLY A 56 12.31 -13.14 -1.54
N ASN A 57 13.35 -12.33 -1.76
CA ASN A 57 14.10 -11.65 -0.71
C ASN A 57 13.64 -10.20 -0.47
N LYS A 58 12.46 -9.81 -0.98
CA LYS A 58 11.90 -8.46 -0.83
C LYS A 58 10.56 -8.51 -0.11
N TYR A 59 10.25 -7.43 0.58
CA TYR A 59 8.98 -7.22 1.25
C TYR A 59 8.19 -6.13 0.53
N TYR A 60 6.92 -6.39 0.26
CA TYR A 60 6.06 -5.48 -0.49
C TYR A 60 4.93 -4.95 0.39
N GLY A 61 4.64 -3.66 0.25
CA GLY A 61 3.61 -2.98 1.03
C GLY A 61 2.65 -2.21 0.15
N TRP A 62 1.38 -2.21 0.55
CA TRP A 62 0.37 -1.26 0.09
C TRP A 62 0.12 -0.26 1.23
N VAL A 63 0.25 1.03 0.93
CA VAL A 63 0.05 2.11 1.89
C VAL A 63 -1.06 3.02 1.40
N LEU A 64 -2.20 3.00 2.09
CA LEU A 64 -3.27 3.95 1.88
C LEU A 64 -2.99 5.22 2.68
N CYS A 65 -2.62 6.29 1.96
CA CYS A 65 -2.24 7.56 2.57
C CYS A 65 -3.51 8.35 2.92
N TYR A 66 -4.08 8.10 4.10
CA TYR A 66 -5.28 8.78 4.57
C TYR A 66 -5.08 10.28 4.76
N ASN A 67 -6.14 11.06 4.59
CA ASN A 67 -6.15 12.44 5.05
C ASN A 67 -5.91 12.47 6.56
N GLY A 68 -5.01 13.34 7.00
CA GLY A 68 -4.71 13.49 8.43
C GLY A 68 -5.97 13.85 9.22
N ILE A 69 -6.15 13.23 10.38
CA ILE A 69 -7.30 13.48 11.25
C ILE A 69 -7.30 14.97 11.64
N HIS A 70 -8.46 15.62 11.57
CA HIS A 70 -8.67 17.04 11.89
C HIS A 70 -7.92 18.06 11.01
N ILE A 71 -7.36 17.64 9.87
CA ILE A 71 -6.78 18.59 8.91
C ILE A 71 -7.89 19.34 8.16
N ASP A 72 -7.83 20.68 8.19
CA ASP A 72 -8.67 21.52 7.34
C ASP A 72 -8.14 21.55 5.90
N LEU A 73 -8.74 20.74 5.03
CA LEU A 73 -8.40 20.62 3.61
C LEU A 73 -8.73 21.88 2.77
N LYS A 74 -9.42 22.88 3.34
CA LYS A 74 -9.55 24.20 2.70
C LYS A 74 -8.30 25.05 2.90
N LYS A 75 -7.54 24.79 3.96
CA LYS A 75 -6.34 25.54 4.35
C LYS A 75 -5.05 24.76 4.16
N HIS A 76 -5.12 23.44 3.98
CA HIS A 76 -3.96 22.57 3.88
C HIS A 76 -4.01 21.68 2.64
N ILE A 77 -2.83 21.36 2.12
CA ILE A 77 -2.63 20.39 1.03
C ILE A 77 -1.57 19.35 1.40
N PRO A 78 -1.64 18.14 0.83
CA PRO A 78 -0.61 17.13 1.03
C PRO A 78 0.75 17.56 0.46
N ASN A 79 1.80 17.41 1.25
CA ASN A 79 3.19 17.51 0.84
C ASN A 79 3.68 16.15 0.33
N TYR A 80 3.40 15.89 -0.95
CA TYR A 80 3.78 14.64 -1.61
C TYR A 80 5.30 14.40 -1.61
N LYS A 81 6.12 15.44 -1.64
CA LYS A 81 7.59 15.29 -1.63
C LYS A 81 8.06 14.71 -0.30
N LYS A 82 7.62 15.27 0.84
CA LYS A 82 7.95 14.79 2.19
C LYS A 82 7.42 13.38 2.43
N MET A 83 6.21 13.08 1.94
CA MET A 83 5.63 11.75 2.10
C MET A 83 6.41 10.71 1.29
N LYS A 84 6.69 10.98 0.01
CA LYS A 84 7.42 10.03 -0.84
C LYS A 84 8.83 9.76 -0.34
N SER A 85 9.52 10.75 0.24
CA SER A 85 10.85 10.51 0.83
C SER A 85 10.81 9.56 2.02
N ASN A 86 9.72 9.56 2.80
CA ASN A 86 9.60 8.71 3.99
C ASN A 86 9.15 7.28 3.65
N LEU A 87 8.53 7.06 2.50
CA LEU A 87 8.12 5.72 2.05
C LEU A 87 9.29 4.87 1.50
N GLY A 88 10.43 5.49 1.14
CA GLY A 88 11.58 4.79 0.56
C GLY A 88 11.35 4.38 -0.90
N LYS A 89 11.68 3.13 -1.26
CA LYS A 89 11.51 2.63 -2.64
C LYS A 89 10.04 2.43 -2.96
N ILE A 90 9.49 3.35 -3.76
CA ILE A 90 8.12 3.32 -4.26
C ILE A 90 8.12 2.68 -5.65
N LEU A 91 7.39 1.58 -5.80
CA LEU A 91 7.16 0.90 -7.08
C LEU A 91 6.14 1.67 -7.92
N HIS A 92 5.08 2.16 -7.27
CA HIS A 92 4.06 2.97 -7.92
C HIS A 92 3.34 3.86 -6.90
N PHE A 93 2.87 5.02 -7.35
CA PHE A 93 2.11 5.96 -6.53
C PHE A 93 0.94 6.55 -7.29
N TYR A 94 -0.27 6.31 -6.80
CA TYR A 94 -1.47 7.00 -7.27
C TYR A 94 -1.72 8.23 -6.41
N GLN A 95 -1.77 9.40 -7.05
CA GLN A 95 -2.21 10.62 -6.39
C GLN A 95 -3.74 10.70 -6.44
N LEU A 96 -4.37 10.88 -5.27
CA LEU A 96 -5.82 11.02 -5.16
C LEU A 96 -6.18 12.47 -4.85
N ASN A 97 -7.38 12.89 -5.27
CA ASN A 97 -7.93 14.17 -4.84
C ASN A 97 -8.38 14.05 -3.38
N CYS A 98 -7.59 14.62 -2.46
CA CYS A 98 -7.84 14.62 -1.01
C CYS A 98 -9.18 15.25 -0.61
N LYS A 99 -9.77 16.14 -1.43
CA LYS A 99 -11.07 16.76 -1.14
C LYS A 99 -12.25 15.87 -1.56
N LYS A 100 -12.03 14.90 -2.45
CA LYS A 100 -13.05 13.97 -2.96
C LYS A 100 -12.93 12.57 -2.36
N ASN A 101 -11.81 12.26 -1.73
CA ASN A 101 -11.51 10.94 -1.17
C ASN A 101 -11.00 11.08 0.27
N PRO A 102 -11.23 10.08 1.13
CA PRO A 102 -10.68 10.08 2.49
C PRO A 102 -9.16 9.92 2.52
N ALA A 103 -8.53 9.63 1.39
CA ALA A 103 -7.10 9.48 1.21
C ALA A 103 -6.57 10.43 0.13
N PHE A 104 -5.31 10.82 0.27
CA PHE A 104 -4.62 11.69 -0.67
C PHE A 104 -3.67 10.93 -1.61
N GLY A 105 -3.45 9.64 -1.36
CA GLY A 105 -2.68 8.79 -2.25
C GLY A 105 -2.69 7.30 -1.88
N ILE A 106 -2.23 6.48 -2.81
CA ILE A 106 -1.96 5.06 -2.62
C ILE A 106 -0.52 4.81 -3.07
N ALA A 107 0.28 4.15 -2.24
CA ALA A 107 1.65 3.80 -2.57
C ALA A 107 1.85 2.28 -2.52
N TYR A 108 2.60 1.78 -3.50
CA TYR A 108 3.13 0.42 -3.51
C TYR A 108 4.62 0.54 -3.27
N VAL A 109 5.12 -0.11 -2.21
CA VAL A 109 6.50 0.03 -1.76
C VAL A 109 7.20 -1.32 -1.76
N GLU A 110 8.52 -1.28 -1.94
CA GLU A 110 9.42 -2.41 -1.77
C GLU A 110 10.40 -2.10 -0.64
N LYS A 111 10.63 -3.07 0.23
CA LYS A 111 11.56 -3.02 1.36
C LYS A 111 12.49 -4.22 1.35
N ASP A 112 13.67 -4.05 1.91
CA ASP A 112 14.67 -5.12 2.00
C ASP A 112 14.43 -6.01 3.22
N THR A 113 13.82 -5.45 4.26
CA THR A 113 13.54 -6.16 5.51
C THR A 113 12.07 -6.03 5.92
N LYS A 114 11.61 -6.96 6.75
CA LYS A 114 10.27 -6.93 7.33
C LYS A 114 10.12 -5.73 8.27
N GLU A 115 11.18 -5.39 8.98
CA GLU A 115 11.23 -4.30 9.96
C GLU A 115 11.02 -2.94 9.29
N GLU A 116 11.65 -2.70 8.14
CA GLU A 116 11.42 -1.48 7.34
C GLU A 116 9.97 -1.34 6.87
N LEU A 117 9.31 -2.47 6.55
CA LEU A 117 7.90 -2.45 6.18
C LEU A 117 7.02 -2.14 7.40
N PHE A 118 7.33 -2.74 8.55
CA PHE A 118 6.60 -2.50 9.79
C PHE A 118 6.79 -1.10 10.37
N GLN A 119 7.92 -0.45 10.11
CA GLN A 119 8.12 0.96 10.47
C GLN A 119 7.07 1.88 9.83
N LEU A 120 6.51 1.52 8.68
CA LEU A 120 5.44 2.29 8.04
C LEU A 120 4.15 2.37 8.87
N LEU A 121 3.94 1.45 9.81
CA LEU A 121 2.79 1.48 10.72
C LEU A 121 2.85 2.64 11.72
N ASN A 122 4.02 3.25 11.91
CA ASN A 122 4.22 4.40 12.79
C ASN A 122 4.01 5.75 12.08
N ILE A 123 3.62 5.74 10.81
CA ILE A 123 3.39 6.96 10.04
C ILE A 123 2.15 7.69 10.55
N ASP A 124 2.32 8.94 10.95
CA ASP A 124 1.22 9.87 11.18
C ASP A 124 1.01 10.74 9.93
N PHE A 125 -0.14 10.57 9.26
CA PHE A 125 -0.40 11.30 8.02
C PHE A 125 -0.57 12.82 8.22
N ARG A 126 -0.80 13.31 9.44
CA ARG A 126 -0.90 14.75 9.74
C ARG A 126 0.41 15.48 9.41
N ASP A 127 1.55 14.80 9.57
CA ASP A 127 2.88 15.37 9.33
C ASP A 127 3.14 15.73 7.86
N TYR A 128 2.27 15.28 6.95
CA TYR A 128 2.40 15.48 5.51
C TYR A 128 1.41 16.48 4.95
N PHE A 129 0.80 17.32 5.78
CA PHE A 129 -0.03 18.44 5.32
C PHE A 129 0.68 19.77 5.60
N ILE A 130 0.63 20.68 4.62
CA ILE A 130 1.19 22.03 4.72
C ILE A 130 0.11 23.06 4.43
N ALA A 131 0.21 24.23 5.06
CA ALA A 131 -0.70 25.33 4.79
C ALA A 131 -0.58 25.82 3.35
N ILE A 132 -1.72 26.15 2.74
CA ILE A 132 -1.81 26.83 1.45
C ILE A 132 -1.32 28.27 1.68
N LYS A 133 -0.39 28.72 0.83
CA LYS A 133 0.06 30.12 0.83
C LYS A 133 -0.94 31.02 0.13
#